data_AF-A0A8I0SSX4-F1
#
_entry.id   AF-A0A8I0SSX4-F1
#
_cell.length_a   1.000
_cell.length_b   1.000
_cell.length_c   1.000
_cell.angle_alpha   90.00
_cell.angle_beta   90.00
_cell.angle_gamma   90.00
#
_symmetry.space_group_name_H-M   'P 1'
#
loop_
_entity.id
_entity.type
_entity.pdbx_description
1 polymer ?
#
loop_
_entity_poly.entity_id
_entity_poly.type
_entity_poly.pdbx_seq_one_letter_code
_entity_poly.pdbx_strand_id
1 'polypeptide(L)'
;MSQAVTFDDVWKMFQETDRKFQEMVREDRERRAELDRKFQDTDRKFQDTDRKFQDTDRKFQDTDRKFQDTDRKIKEVSQQVGNLGSRWGEFVEGIVAPACETLFAERGIPVHRVSHRVKARSLDDSRRMEIDLLVNNTDCVVLVEVKSRL
;
A
#
# COMPACT_ATOMS: atom_id res chain seq x y z
N MET A 1 37.41 74.88 -42.59
CA MET A 1 36.20 75.39 -43.26
C MET A 1 35.10 74.34 -43.11
N SER A 2 34.06 74.63 -42.33
CA SER A 2 32.87 73.78 -42.23
C SER A 2 32.02 73.97 -43.48
N GLN A 3 31.79 72.91 -44.26
CA GLN A 3 30.80 72.94 -45.34
C GLN A 3 29.42 73.21 -44.73
N ALA A 4 28.69 74.20 -45.28
CA ALA A 4 27.32 74.48 -44.88
C ALA A 4 26.42 73.34 -45.38
N VAL A 5 25.64 72.75 -44.48
CA VAL A 5 24.66 71.71 -44.81
C VAL A 5 23.60 72.30 -45.74
N THR A 6 23.35 71.64 -46.86
CA THR A 6 22.36 72.08 -47.85
C THR A 6 20.99 71.47 -47.57
N PHE A 7 19.92 72.04 -48.16
CA PHE A 7 18.57 71.47 -48.07
C PHE A 7 18.52 70.02 -48.60
N ASP A 8 19.26 69.71 -49.66
CA ASP A 8 19.34 68.35 -50.22
C ASP A 8 19.99 67.35 -49.24
N ASP A 9 20.97 67.79 -48.46
CA ASP A 9 21.61 66.96 -47.42
C ASP A 9 20.61 66.66 -46.29
N VAL A 10 19.81 67.65 -45.88
CA VAL A 10 18.73 67.47 -44.89
C VAL A 10 17.64 66.55 -45.42
N TRP A 11 17.25 66.72 -46.69
CA TRP A 11 16.22 65.89 -47.32
C TRP A 11 16.65 64.42 -47.46
N LYS A 12 17.91 64.17 -47.83
CA LYS A 12 18.50 62.82 -47.84
C LYS A 12 18.53 62.20 -46.44
N MET A 13 18.92 62.96 -45.41
CA MET A 13 18.87 62.49 -44.03
C MET A 13 17.45 62.12 -43.58
N PHE A 14 16.44 62.89 -43.99
CA PHE A 14 15.04 62.58 -43.70
C PHE A 14 14.60 61.26 -44.37
N GLN A 15 14.90 61.06 -45.65
CA GLN A 15 14.60 59.83 -46.37
C GLN A 15 15.30 58.60 -45.76
N GLU A 16 16.56 58.75 -45.37
CA GLU A 16 17.29 57.67 -44.67
C GLU A 16 16.69 57.36 -43.30
N THR A 17 16.23 58.37 -42.58
CA THR A 17 15.59 58.20 -41.28
C THR A 17 14.24 57.50 -41.42
N ASP A 18 13.42 57.89 -42.40
CA ASP A 18 12.14 57.24 -42.67
C ASP A 18 12.33 55.77 -43.06
N ARG A 19 13.31 55.48 -43.92
CA ARG A 19 13.68 54.09 -44.27
C ARG A 19 14.06 53.27 -43.03
N LYS A 20 14.96 53.78 -42.19
CA LYS A 20 15.37 53.09 -40.95
C LYS A 20 14.22 52.90 -39.98
N PHE A 21 13.30 53.87 -39.91
CA PHE A 21 12.10 53.76 -39.08
C PHE A 21 11.15 52.67 -39.60
N GLN A 22 10.92 52.60 -40.93
CA GLN A 22 10.11 51.53 -41.53
C GLN A 22 10.73 50.15 -41.31
N GLU A 23 12.05 50.02 -41.45
CA GLU A 23 12.79 48.79 -41.14
C GLU A 23 12.62 48.39 -39.66
N MET A 24 12.80 49.33 -38.72
CA MET A 24 12.61 49.08 -37.29
C MET A 24 11.19 48.63 -36.95
N VAL A 25 10.16 49.28 -37.53
CA VAL A 25 8.76 48.90 -37.32
C VAL A 25 8.48 47.49 -37.85
N ARG A 26 9.08 47.14 -39.00
CA ARG A 26 8.96 45.79 -39.56
C ARG A 26 9.60 44.75 -38.65
N GLU A 27 10.83 45.00 -38.19
CA GLU A 27 11.51 44.10 -37.26
C GLU A 27 10.76 43.94 -35.93
N ASP A 28 10.21 45.01 -35.37
CA ASP A 28 9.43 44.93 -34.12
C ASP A 28 8.16 44.09 -34.32
N ARG A 29 7.46 44.25 -35.45
CA ARG A 29 6.30 43.42 -35.80
C ARG A 29 6.68 41.94 -35.95
N GLU A 30 7.78 41.65 -36.63
CA GLU A 30 8.27 40.27 -36.81
C GLU A 30 8.66 39.64 -35.46
N ARG A 31 9.37 40.37 -34.60
CA ARG A 31 9.72 39.91 -33.24
C ARG A 31 8.50 39.67 -32.36
N ARG A 32 7.50 40.56 -32.40
CA ARG A 32 6.24 40.37 -31.66
C ARG A 32 5.49 39.13 -32.13
N ALA A 33 5.39 38.94 -33.45
CA ALA A 33 4.74 37.76 -34.00
C ALA A 33 5.47 36.46 -33.61
N GLU A 34 6.81 36.47 -33.55
CA GLU A 34 7.58 35.32 -33.07
C GLU A 34 7.36 35.07 -31.57
N LEU A 35 7.34 36.12 -30.75
CA LEU A 35 7.04 36.02 -29.33
C LEU A 35 5.66 35.44 -29.08
N ASP A 36 4.62 35.94 -29.77
CA ASP A 36 3.26 35.44 -29.65
C ASP A 36 3.16 33.95 -29.99
N ARG A 37 3.87 33.50 -31.04
CA ARG A 37 3.96 32.06 -31.38
C ARG A 37 4.63 31.26 -30.28
N LYS A 38 5.75 31.74 -29.72
CA LYS A 38 6.45 31.07 -28.61
C LYS A 38 5.58 30.99 -27.36
N PHE A 39 4.82 32.03 -27.06
CA PHE A 39 3.86 32.04 -25.94
C PHE A 39 2.76 31.02 -26.15
N GLN A 40 2.15 30.96 -27.33
CA GLN A 40 1.12 29.96 -27.66
C GLN A 40 1.65 28.53 -27.57
N ASP A 41 2.85 28.28 -28.08
CA ASP A 41 3.48 26.95 -27.97
C ASP A 41 3.80 26.58 -26.52
N THR A 42 4.20 27.56 -25.71
CA THR A 42 4.45 27.35 -24.28
C THR A 42 3.14 27.04 -23.54
N ASP A 43 2.07 27.78 -23.80
CA ASP A 43 0.76 27.55 -23.20
C ASP A 43 0.22 26.14 -23.53
N ARG A 44 0.34 25.70 -24.79
CA ARG A 44 0.00 24.32 -25.20
C ARG A 44 0.80 23.27 -24.42
N LYS A 45 2.11 23.46 -24.25
CA LYS A 45 2.95 22.54 -23.47
C LYS A 45 2.55 22.49 -22.00
N PHE A 46 2.15 23.62 -21.42
CA PHE A 46 1.64 23.67 -20.05
C PHE A 46 0.33 22.88 -19.93
N GLN A 47 -0.62 23.09 -20.85
CA GLN A 47 -1.89 22.34 -20.85
C GLN A 47 -1.67 20.83 -21.00
N ASP A 48 -0.76 20.41 -21.88
CA ASP A 48 -0.44 18.99 -22.05
C ASP A 48 0.23 18.40 -20.80
N THR A 49 1.06 19.20 -20.12
CA THR A 49 1.69 18.80 -18.86
C THR A 49 0.64 18.63 -17.76
N ASP A 50 -0.28 19.57 -17.63
CA ASP A 50 -1.37 19.51 -16.64
C ASP A 50 -2.25 18.26 -16.84
N ARG A 51 -2.62 17.95 -18.09
CA ARG A 51 -3.35 16.71 -18.42
C ARG A 51 -2.60 15.45 -17.98
N LYS A 52 -1.28 15.39 -18.23
CA LYS A 52 -0.46 14.26 -17.80
C LYS A 52 -0.39 14.12 -16.28
N PHE A 53 -0.34 15.24 -15.55
CA PHE A 53 -0.40 15.23 -14.09
C PHE A 53 -1.75 14.70 -13.59
N GLN A 54 -2.87 15.15 -14.15
CA GLN A 54 -4.20 14.65 -13.79
C GLN A 54 -4.35 13.14 -14.06
N ASP A 55 -3.85 12.66 -15.20
CA ASP A 55 -3.88 11.23 -15.52
C ASP A 55 -2.99 10.40 -14.57
N THR A 56 -1.86 10.97 -14.16
CA THR A 56 -0.96 10.35 -13.18
C THR A 56 -1.63 10.26 -11.82
N ASP A 57 -2.28 11.33 -11.36
CA ASP A 57 -3.00 11.35 -10.08
C ASP A 57 -4.12 10.29 -10.04
N ARG A 58 -4.90 10.18 -11.12
CA ARG A 58 -5.93 9.12 -11.24
C ARG A 58 -5.34 7.71 -11.13
N LYS A 59 -4.20 7.46 -11.78
CA LYS A 59 -3.51 6.15 -11.69
C LYS A 59 -3.00 5.87 -10.28
N PHE A 60 -2.52 6.89 -9.56
CA PHE A 60 -2.13 6.74 -8.17
C PHE A 60 -3.33 6.39 -7.28
N GLN A 61 -4.45 7.09 -7.43
CA GLN A 61 -5.68 6.79 -6.68
C GLN A 61 -6.19 5.36 -6.94
N ASP A 62 -6.18 4.91 -8.20
CA ASP A 62 -6.58 3.54 -8.54
C ASP A 62 -5.61 2.49 -7.98
N THR A 63 -4.32 2.81 -7.94
CA THR A 63 -3.31 1.95 -7.33
C THR A 63 -3.51 1.84 -5.82
N ASP A 64 -3.77 2.95 -5.14
CA ASP A 64 -4.04 2.99 -3.71
C ASP A 64 -5.26 2.13 -3.33
N ARG A 65 -6.36 2.25 -4.10
CA ARG A 65 -7.55 1.39 -3.93
C ARG A 65 -7.22 -0.10 -4.05
N LYS A 66 -6.42 -0.48 -5.06
CA LYS A 66 -5.99 -1.88 -5.25
C LYS A 66 -5.13 -2.38 -4.10
N PHE A 67 -4.26 -1.53 -3.53
CA PHE A 67 -3.49 -1.87 -2.33
C PHE A 67 -4.39 -2.11 -1.13
N GLN A 68 -5.35 -1.21 -0.87
CA GLN A 68 -6.30 -1.37 0.24
C GLN A 68 -7.14 -2.67 0.12
N ASP A 69 -7.59 -3.01 -1.08
CA ASP A 69 -8.30 -4.26 -1.33
C ASP A 69 -7.41 -5.49 -1.14
N THR A 70 -6.14 -5.41 -1.53
CA THR A 70 -5.16 -6.47 -1.32
C THR A 70 -4.90 -6.70 0.16
N ASP A 71 -4.72 -5.62 0.93
CA ASP A 71 -4.53 -5.69 2.38
C ASP A 71 -5.73 -6.32 3.09
N ARG A 72 -6.96 -6.01 2.65
CA ARG A 72 -8.17 -6.63 3.18
C ARG A 72 -8.16 -8.15 2.93
N LYS A 73 -7.86 -8.57 1.70
CA LYS A 73 -7.76 -10.00 1.33
C LYS A 73 -6.68 -10.73 2.13
N ILE A 74 -5.52 -10.11 2.34
CA ILE A 74 -4.43 -10.70 3.14
C ILE A 74 -4.88 -10.92 4.60
N LYS A 75 -5.60 -9.95 5.18
CA LYS A 75 -6.15 -10.09 6.55
C LYS A 75 -7.17 -11.22 6.63
N GLU A 76 -8.08 -11.31 5.66
CA GLU A 76 -9.07 -12.40 5.59
C GLU A 76 -8.40 -13.78 5.49
N VAL A 77 -7.42 -13.92 4.58
CA VAL A 77 -6.66 -15.17 4.43
C VAL A 77 -5.92 -15.52 5.72
N SER A 78 -5.29 -14.54 6.36
CA SER A 78 -4.56 -14.76 7.63
C SER A 78 -5.50 -15.24 8.75
N GLN A 79 -6.71 -14.68 8.84
CA GLN A 79 -7.74 -15.16 9.77
C GLN A 79 -8.20 -16.58 9.45
N GLN A 80 -8.44 -16.90 8.18
CA GLN A 80 -8.81 -18.25 7.75
C GLN A 80 -7.72 -19.27 8.07
N VAL A 81 -6.45 -18.95 7.81
CA VAL A 81 -5.30 -19.80 8.14
C VAL A 81 -5.18 -20.00 9.66
N GLY A 82 -5.37 -18.94 10.45
CA GLY A 82 -5.43 -19.04 11.91
C GLY A 82 -6.52 -19.99 12.39
N ASN A 83 -7.74 -19.83 11.88
CA ASN A 83 -8.88 -20.68 12.19
C ASN A 83 -8.65 -22.14 11.80
N LEU A 84 -8.04 -22.40 10.64
CA LEU A 84 -7.65 -23.75 10.22
C LEU A 84 -6.61 -24.35 11.18
N GLY A 85 -5.63 -23.56 11.62
CA GLY A 85 -4.65 -23.99 12.62
C GLY A 85 -5.29 -24.43 13.93
N SER A 86 -6.25 -23.65 14.45
CA SER A 86 -6.99 -24.01 15.67
C SER A 86 -7.83 -25.28 15.50
N ARG A 87 -8.54 -25.41 14.38
CA ARG A 87 -9.32 -26.61 14.05
C ARG A 87 -8.46 -27.86 13.88
N TRP A 88 -7.22 -27.69 13.40
CA TRP A 88 -6.26 -28.79 13.32
C TRP A 88 -5.81 -29.27 14.70
N GLY A 89 -5.60 -28.35 15.65
CA GLY A 89 -5.35 -28.70 17.05
C GLY A 89 -6.50 -29.54 17.64
N GLU A 90 -7.74 -29.04 17.50
CA GLU A 90 -8.96 -29.75 17.94
C GLU A 90 -9.11 -31.12 17.31
N PHE A 91 -8.79 -31.25 16.03
CA PHE A 91 -8.85 -32.51 15.33
C PHE A 91 -7.84 -33.54 15.88
N VAL A 92 -6.60 -33.12 16.12
CA VAL A 92 -5.58 -33.99 16.73
C VAL A 92 -5.98 -34.37 18.16
N GLU A 93 -6.46 -33.42 18.97
CA GLU A 93 -7.01 -33.71 20.31
C GLU A 93 -8.14 -34.76 20.26
N GLY A 94 -9.04 -34.64 19.28
CA GLY A 94 -10.14 -35.57 19.07
C GLY A 94 -9.69 -36.98 18.67
N ILE A 95 -8.53 -37.13 18.03
CA ILE A 95 -7.92 -38.44 17.74
C ILE A 95 -7.23 -39.02 18.98
N VAL A 96 -6.54 -38.17 19.76
CA VAL A 96 -5.76 -38.62 20.92
C VAL A 96 -6.66 -39.04 22.08
N ALA A 97 -7.78 -38.33 22.32
CA ALA A 97 -8.69 -38.62 23.42
C ALA A 97 -9.15 -40.09 23.53
N PRO A 98 -9.70 -40.72 22.47
CA PRO A 98 -10.08 -42.14 22.55
C PRO A 98 -8.87 -43.07 22.67
N ALA A 99 -7.71 -42.70 22.10
CA ALA A 99 -6.49 -43.50 22.21
C ALA A 99 -5.99 -43.57 23.66
N CYS A 100 -6.22 -42.53 24.47
CA CYS A 100 -5.88 -42.53 25.88
C CYS A 100 -6.57 -43.66 26.66
N GLU A 101 -7.83 -44.00 26.32
CA GLU A 101 -8.57 -45.06 27.01
C GLU A 101 -7.86 -46.41 26.89
N THR A 102 -7.39 -46.74 25.68
CA THR A 102 -6.68 -48.01 25.43
C THR A 102 -5.24 -47.94 25.96
N LEU A 103 -4.52 -46.86 25.65
CA LEU A 103 -3.10 -46.69 25.97
C LEU A 103 -2.81 -46.79 27.48
N PHE A 104 -3.66 -46.17 28.30
CA PHE A 104 -3.49 -46.16 29.75
C PHE A 104 -4.05 -47.43 30.40
N ALA A 105 -5.15 -47.99 29.88
CA ALA A 105 -5.64 -49.28 30.35
C ALA A 105 -4.61 -50.40 30.17
N GLU A 106 -3.94 -50.47 29.01
CA GLU A 106 -2.85 -51.41 28.74
C GLU A 106 -1.63 -51.22 29.67
N ARG A 107 -1.46 -50.02 30.24
CA ARG A 107 -0.40 -49.69 31.21
C ARG A 107 -0.83 -49.91 32.65
N GLY A 108 -1.98 -50.52 32.89
CA GLY A 108 -2.51 -50.79 34.23
C GLY A 108 -3.21 -49.60 34.90
N ILE A 109 -3.56 -48.57 34.13
CA ILE A 109 -4.33 -47.41 34.61
C ILE A 109 -5.72 -47.47 33.94
N PRO A 110 -6.70 -48.16 34.56
CA PRO A 110 -8.05 -48.22 33.98
C PRO A 110 -8.63 -46.81 33.91
N VAL A 111 -9.15 -46.42 32.75
CA VAL A 111 -9.68 -45.06 32.52
C VAL A 111 -11.17 -45.05 32.83
N HIS A 112 -11.63 -44.13 33.70
CA HIS A 112 -13.07 -43.92 33.94
C HIS A 112 -13.62 -42.73 33.16
N ARG A 113 -12.78 -41.73 32.90
CA ARG A 113 -13.18 -40.50 32.21
C ARG A 113 -12.01 -39.87 31.49
N VAL A 114 -12.29 -39.33 30.31
CA VAL A 114 -11.43 -38.40 29.57
C VAL A 114 -12.19 -37.09 29.42
N SER A 115 -11.58 -35.97 29.82
CA SER A 115 -12.17 -34.63 29.72
C SER A 115 -11.30 -33.72 28.87
N HIS A 116 -11.91 -32.97 27.96
CA HIS A 116 -11.20 -32.03 27.09
C HIS A 116 -11.07 -30.63 27.72
N ARG A 117 -9.96 -29.94 27.42
CA ARG A 117 -9.75 -28.50 27.69
C ARG A 117 -10.08 -28.10 29.12
N VAL A 118 -9.53 -28.83 30.07
CA VAL A 118 -9.77 -28.56 31.50
C VAL A 118 -8.96 -27.34 31.91
N LYS A 119 -9.66 -26.31 32.40
CA LYS A 119 -9.04 -25.08 32.91
C LYS A 119 -8.89 -25.17 34.41
N ALA A 120 -7.68 -24.98 34.90
CA ALA A 120 -7.39 -24.87 36.33
C ALA A 120 -6.79 -23.50 36.66
N ARG A 121 -7.15 -22.98 37.82
CA ARG A 121 -6.73 -21.66 38.31
C ARG A 121 -6.26 -21.78 39.76
N SER A 122 -5.24 -21.01 40.10
CA SER A 122 -4.80 -20.85 41.50
C SER A 122 -5.89 -20.13 42.31
N LEU A 123 -5.92 -20.35 43.63
CA LEU A 123 -6.91 -19.76 44.54
C LEU A 123 -6.87 -18.23 44.58
N ASP A 124 -5.69 -17.66 44.36
CA ASP A 124 -5.43 -16.22 44.25
C ASP A 124 -5.55 -15.70 42.81
N ASP A 125 -5.99 -16.55 41.87
CA ASP A 125 -6.12 -16.29 40.44
C ASP A 125 -4.82 -15.86 39.73
N SER A 126 -3.66 -15.99 40.40
CA SER A 126 -2.35 -15.56 39.89
C SER A 126 -1.79 -16.46 38.79
N ARG A 127 -2.25 -17.72 38.72
CA ARG A 127 -1.84 -18.71 37.72
C ARG A 127 -3.06 -19.36 37.09
N ARG A 128 -3.01 -19.52 35.77
CA ARG A 128 -4.01 -20.24 34.97
C ARG A 128 -3.29 -21.29 34.13
N MET A 129 -3.88 -22.48 34.04
CA MET A 129 -3.44 -23.53 33.12
C MET A 129 -4.64 -24.08 32.36
N GLU A 130 -4.37 -24.54 31.15
CA GLU A 130 -5.30 -25.33 30.35
C GLU A 130 -4.62 -26.68 30.09
N ILE A 131 -5.37 -27.75 30.26
CA ILE A 131 -4.93 -29.13 30.03
C ILE A 131 -5.76 -29.65 28.86
N ASP A 132 -5.12 -30.03 27.76
CA ASP A 132 -5.80 -30.50 26.56
C ASP A 132 -6.70 -31.69 26.86
N LEU A 133 -6.16 -32.68 27.57
CA LEU A 133 -6.87 -33.88 28.00
C LEU A 133 -6.56 -34.23 29.46
N LEU A 134 -7.60 -34.28 30.28
CA LEU A 134 -7.56 -34.78 31.66
C LEU A 134 -8.14 -36.19 31.70
N VAL A 135 -7.30 -37.18 31.95
CA VAL A 135 -7.69 -38.58 32.05
C VAL A 135 -7.68 -38.97 33.52
N ASN A 136 -8.76 -39.53 34.05
CA ASN A 136 -8.79 -39.90 35.45
C ASN A 136 -9.60 -41.18 35.73
N ASN A 137 -9.24 -41.80 36.85
CA ASN A 137 -10.03 -42.81 37.53
C ASN A 137 -10.22 -42.43 39.01
N THR A 138 -10.51 -43.40 39.86
CA THR A 138 -10.69 -43.18 41.31
C THR A 138 -9.41 -42.82 42.04
N ASP A 139 -8.25 -43.28 41.54
CA ASP A 139 -6.99 -43.31 42.28
C ASP A 139 -5.85 -42.56 41.57
N CYS A 140 -6.05 -42.21 40.30
CA CYS A 140 -5.06 -41.63 39.41
C CYS A 140 -5.66 -40.54 38.51
N VAL A 141 -4.86 -39.50 38.27
CA VAL A 141 -5.12 -38.43 37.30
C VAL A 141 -3.89 -38.31 36.40
N VAL A 142 -4.11 -38.32 35.10
CA VAL A 142 -3.10 -38.16 34.06
C VAL A 142 -3.41 -36.89 33.27
N LEU A 143 -2.43 -36.00 33.19
CA LEU A 143 -2.48 -34.80 32.36
C LEU A 143 -1.84 -35.12 31.01
N VAL A 144 -2.57 -34.93 29.93
CA VAL A 144 -2.08 -35.21 28.57
C VAL A 144 -2.12 -33.90 27.77
N GLU A 145 -0.94 -33.51 27.29
CA GLU A 145 -0.74 -32.40 26.36
C GLU A 145 -0.68 -32.97 24.94
N VAL A 146 -1.43 -32.36 24.02
CA VAL A 146 -1.52 -32.78 22.63
C VAL A 146 -0.81 -31.76 21.74
N LYS A 147 0.28 -32.19 21.12
CA LYS A 147 1.02 -31.36 20.15
C LYS A 147 0.61 -31.70 18.73
N SER A 148 -0.06 -30.76 18.06
CA SER A 148 -0.38 -30.83 16.62
C SER A 148 0.71 -30.29 15.71
N ARG A 149 1.77 -29.73 16.31
CA ARG A 149 3.02 -29.27 15.67
C ARG A 149 4.20 -29.79 16.47
N LEU A 150 5.25 -30.22 15.77
CA LEU A 150 6.52 -30.66 16.33
C LEU A 150 7.37 -29.47 16.78
#